data_AF-A0A2H0AGA4-F1
#
_entry.id   AF-A0A2H0AGA4-F1
#
_cell.length_a   1.000
_cell.length_b   1.000
_cell.length_c   1.000
_cell.angle_alpha   90.00
_cell.angle_beta   90.00
_cell.angle_gamma   90.00
#
_symmetry.space_group_name_H-M   'P 1'
#
loop_
_entity.id
_entity.type
_entity.pdbx_description
1 polymer ?
#
loop_
_entity_poly.entity_id
_entity_poly.type
_entity_poly.pdbx_seq_one_letter_code
_entity_poly.pdbx_strand_id
1 'polypeptide(L)'
;NKIVCMECGQEFRMLSPKHLKSHELTGRTYREKHGFSLRQPLCAKSLSERRKKAGKERGLPDNLRLSIANRKKTAATPKNNKGKKKAAKK
;
A
#
# COMPACT_ATOMS: atom_id res chain seq x y z
N ASN A 1 -16.77 3.69 -13.54
CA ASN A 1 -16.07 4.39 -12.42
C ASN A 1 -16.59 4.02 -11.03
N LYS A 2 -17.14 2.82 -10.85
CA LYS A 2 -17.68 2.35 -9.57
C LYS A 2 -17.25 0.89 -9.37
N ILE A 3 -17.34 0.40 -8.15
CA ILE A 3 -17.18 -1.00 -7.79
C ILE A 3 -18.41 -1.42 -6.99
N VAL A 4 -18.77 -2.70 -7.08
CA VAL A 4 -19.94 -3.24 -6.38
C VAL A 4 -19.45 -4.10 -5.22
N CYS A 5 -20.03 -3.94 -4.05
CA CYS A 5 -19.80 -4.87 -2.94
C CYS A 5 -20.52 -6.19 -3.23
N MET A 6 -19.81 -7.30 -3.11
CA MET A 6 -20.39 -8.63 -3.38
C MET A 6 -21.26 -9.15 -2.23
N GLU A 7 -21.20 -8.51 -1.05
CA GLU A 7 -21.99 -8.90 0.12
C GLU A 7 -23.36 -8.18 0.17
N CYS A 8 -23.40 -6.90 -0.24
CA CYS A 8 -24.63 -6.09 -0.16
C CYS A 8 -25.13 -5.55 -1.50
N GLY A 9 -24.39 -5.74 -2.60
CA GLY A 9 -24.75 -5.24 -3.93
C GLY A 9 -24.67 -3.72 -4.10
N GLN A 10 -24.25 -2.96 -3.08
CA GLN A 10 -24.19 -1.51 -3.15
C GLN A 10 -22.99 -1.04 -3.99
N GLU A 11 -23.20 0.07 -4.70
CA GLU A 11 -22.19 0.71 -5.53
C GLU A 11 -21.33 1.70 -4.73
N PHE A 12 -20.01 1.56 -4.82
CA PHE A 12 -19.04 2.45 -4.19
C PHE A 12 -17.96 2.91 -5.16
N ARG A 13 -17.21 3.94 -4.79
CA ARG A 13 -15.93 4.27 -5.45
C ARG A 13 -14.75 3.48 -4.86
N MET A 14 -14.89 3.01 -3.62
CA MET A 14 -13.91 2.23 -2.86
C MET A 14 -14.61 1.47 -1.74
N LEU A 15 -14.26 0.19 -1.53
CA LEU A 15 -14.68 -0.58 -0.37
C LEU A 15 -13.79 -0.15 0.79
N SER A 16 -14.31 0.76 1.60
CA SER A 16 -13.59 1.28 2.75
C SER A 16 -13.58 0.24 3.88
N PRO A 17 -12.59 0.29 4.80
CA PRO A 17 -12.59 -0.56 5.99
C PRO A 17 -13.85 -0.40 6.84
N LYS A 18 -14.49 0.79 6.83
CA LYS A 18 -15.75 1.03 7.56
C LYS A 18 -16.90 0.18 7.00
N HIS A 19 -16.99 0.08 5.67
CA HIS A 19 -18.02 -0.73 5.03
C HIS A 19 -17.73 -2.24 5.19
N LEU A 20 -16.47 -2.66 5.10
CA LEU A 20 -16.16 -4.07 5.34
C LEU A 20 -16.46 -4.48 6.79
N LYS A 21 -16.28 -3.58 7.76
CA LYS A 21 -16.65 -3.79 9.16
C LYS A 21 -18.16 -3.98 9.37
N SER A 22 -19.04 -3.40 8.55
CA SER A 22 -20.48 -3.67 8.68
C SER A 22 -20.86 -5.09 8.25
N HIS A 23 -19.96 -5.77 7.54
CA HIS A 23 -20.06 -7.19 7.19
C HIS A 23 -19.16 -8.06 8.08
N GLU A 24 -18.55 -7.50 9.13
CA GLU A 24 -17.60 -8.20 10.02
C GLU A 24 -16.36 -8.74 9.26
N LEU A 25 -16.05 -8.17 8.09
CA LEU A 25 -14.94 -8.56 7.24
C LEU A 25 -13.79 -7.55 7.31
N THR A 26 -12.59 -8.04 7.02
CA THR A 26 -11.42 -7.23 6.75
C THR A 26 -11.12 -7.25 5.26
N GLY A 27 -10.33 -6.30 4.76
CA GLY A 27 -9.94 -6.28 3.34
C GLY A 27 -9.21 -7.55 2.89
N ARG A 28 -8.55 -8.26 3.83
CA ARG A 28 -7.92 -9.54 3.56
C ARG A 28 -8.94 -10.67 3.44
N THR A 29 -9.79 -10.82 4.46
CA THR A 29 -10.81 -11.90 4.46
C THR A 29 -11.81 -11.73 3.34
N TYR A 30 -12.17 -10.49 2.97
CA TYR A 30 -12.99 -10.20 1.80
C TYR A 30 -12.37 -10.69 0.50
N ARG A 31 -11.05 -10.50 0.32
CA ARG A 31 -10.34 -11.00 -0.88
C ARG A 31 -10.30 -12.52 -0.92
N GLU A 32 -10.00 -13.15 0.21
CA GLU A 32 -9.94 -14.61 0.32
C GLU A 32 -11.33 -15.23 0.07
N LYS A 33 -12.40 -14.67 0.63
CA LYS A 33 -13.78 -15.14 0.46
C LYS A 33 -14.24 -15.12 -0.99
N HIS A 34 -13.88 -14.07 -1.74
CA HIS A 34 -14.28 -13.91 -3.14
C HIS A 34 -13.21 -14.36 -4.15
N GLY A 35 -12.13 -15.01 -3.71
CA GLY A 35 -11.08 -15.50 -4.60
C GLY A 35 -10.24 -14.41 -5.28
N PHE A 36 -10.22 -13.20 -4.75
CA PHE A 36 -9.35 -12.13 -5.25
C PHE A 36 -7.91 -12.30 -4.77
N SER A 37 -6.95 -11.88 -5.61
CA SER A 37 -5.55 -11.81 -5.16
C SER A 37 -5.40 -10.84 -3.99
N LEU A 38 -4.51 -11.15 -3.04
CA LEU A 38 -4.28 -10.29 -1.88
C LEU A 38 -3.79 -8.87 -2.24
N ARG A 39 -3.22 -8.69 -3.43
CA ARG A 39 -2.74 -7.41 -3.95
C ARG A 39 -3.80 -6.64 -4.74
N GLN A 40 -4.95 -7.26 -5.04
CA GLN A 40 -5.97 -6.62 -5.84
C GLN A 40 -6.54 -5.38 -5.13
N PRO A 41 -6.59 -4.22 -5.80
CA PRO A 41 -7.16 -3.01 -5.22
C PRO A 41 -8.68 -3.14 -5.12
N LEU A 42 -9.23 -2.84 -3.94
CA LEU A 42 -10.68 -2.79 -3.69
C LEU A 42 -11.26 -1.39 -3.96
N CYS A 43 -10.84 -0.78 -5.07
CA CYS A 43 -11.25 0.57 -5.45
C CYS A 43 -11.38 0.72 -6.96
N ALA A 44 -12.22 1.67 -7.40
CA ALA A 44 -12.40 1.94 -8.81
C ALA A 44 -11.09 2.47 -9.43
N LYS A 45 -10.75 1.97 -10.62
CA LYS A 45 -9.53 2.37 -11.36
C LYS A 45 -9.42 3.88 -11.52
N SER A 46 -10.54 4.57 -11.79
CA SER A 46 -10.60 6.03 -11.91
C SER A 46 -10.15 6.77 -10.64
N LEU A 47 -10.46 6.24 -9.45
CA LEU A 47 -10.03 6.82 -8.18
C LEU A 47 -8.51 6.63 -7.98
N SER A 48 -7.99 5.46 -8.32
CA SER A 48 -6.55 5.18 -8.27
C SER A 48 -5.78 6.11 -9.21
N GLU A 49 -6.26 6.29 -10.44
CA GLU A 49 -5.65 7.18 -11.41
C GLU A 49 -5.69 8.65 -10.96
N ARG A 50 -6.82 9.12 -10.42
CA ARG A 50 -6.91 10.48 -9.86
C ARG A 50 -5.90 10.71 -8.73
N ARG A 51 -5.74 9.73 -7.83
CA ARG A 51 -4.76 9.81 -6.73
C ARG A 51 -3.32 9.80 -7.23
N LYS A 52 -3.02 9.00 -8.26
CA LYS A 52 -1.70 9.01 -8.91
C LYS A 52 -1.39 10.37 -9.53
N LYS A 53 -2.35 10.97 -10.26
CA LYS A 53 -2.20 12.31 -10.86
C LYS A 53 -1.94 13.37 -9.79
N ALA A 54 -2.80 13.44 -8.77
CA ALA A 54 -2.64 14.39 -7.66
C ALA A 54 -1.31 14.22 -6.92
N GLY A 55 -0.82 12.99 -6.79
CA GLY A 55 0.50 12.71 -6.20
C GLY A 55 1.66 13.21 -7.06
N LYS A 56 1.56 13.08 -8.40
CA LYS A 56 2.54 13.64 -9.33
C LYS A 56 2.53 15.17 -9.30
N GLU A 57 1.35 15.78 -9.27
CA GLU A 57 1.16 17.24 -9.23
C GLU A 57 1.75 17.86 -7.96
N ARG A 58 1.54 17.23 -6.80
CA ARG A 58 2.12 17.69 -5.52
C ARG A 58 3.64 17.54 -5.45
N GLY A 59 4.25 16.75 -6.34
CA GLY A 59 5.68 16.51 -6.36
C GLY A 59 6.21 15.77 -5.12
N LEU A 60 7.53 15.65 -5.05
CA LEU A 60 8.22 15.01 -3.94
C LEU A 60 8.61 16.07 -2.88
N PRO A 61 8.32 15.88 -1.59
CA PRO A 61 8.74 16.83 -0.57
C PRO A 61 10.27 16.90 -0.45
N ASP A 62 10.81 18.08 -0.12
CA ASP A 62 12.25 18.36 -0.13
C ASP A 62 13.06 17.43 0.79
N ASN A 63 12.52 17.15 1.97
CA ASN A 63 13.12 16.21 2.92
C ASN A 63 13.31 14.80 2.34
N LEU A 64 12.38 14.37 1.47
CA LEU A 64 12.45 13.08 0.81
C LEU A 64 13.46 13.08 -0.34
N ARG A 65 13.61 14.20 -1.06
CA ARG A 65 14.68 14.38 -2.06
C ARG A 65 16.06 14.25 -1.42
N LEU A 66 16.29 14.93 -0.30
CA LEU A 66 17.54 14.87 0.45
C LEU A 66 17.84 13.43 0.94
N SER A 67 16.84 12.74 1.48
CA SER A 67 16.96 11.34 1.90
C SER A 67 17.31 10.39 0.75
N ILE A 68 16.73 10.60 -0.44
CA ILE A 68 17.04 9.79 -1.63
C ILE A 68 18.48 10.04 -2.10
N ALA A 69 18.93 11.29 -2.11
CA ALA A 69 20.31 11.63 -2.46
C ALA A 69 21.31 10.99 -1.48
N ASN A 70 21.04 11.04 -0.18
CA ASN A 70 21.87 10.40 0.84
C ASN A 70 21.91 8.87 0.68
N ARG A 71 20.76 8.23 0.41
CA ARG A 71 20.73 6.78 0.14
C ARG A 71 21.51 6.38 -1.10
N LYS A 72 21.44 7.17 -2.19
CA LYS A 72 22.25 6.95 -3.40
C LYS A 72 23.76 7.03 -3.08
N LYS A 73 24.18 7.99 -2.26
CA LYS A 73 25.57 8.11 -1.79
C LYS A 73 26.01 6.88 -0.97
N THR A 74 25.16 6.42 -0.04
CA THR A 74 25.50 5.24 0.79
C THR A 74 25.46 3.91 0.05
N ALA A 75 24.69 3.80 -1.03
CA ALA A 75 24.60 2.60 -1.85
C ALA A 75 25.79 2.46 -2.82
N ALA A 76 26.47 3.56 -3.14
CA ALA A 76 27.66 3.57 -3.99
C ALA A 76 28.96 3.22 -3.23
N THR A 77 28.94 3.18 -1.89
CA THR A 77 30.11 2.78 -1.10
C THR A 77 29.99 1.31 -0.67
N PRO A 78 30.91 0.40 -1.07
CA PRO A 78 30.85 -0.99 -0.66
C PRO A 78 31.13 -1.10 0.85
N LYS A 79 30.11 -1.43 1.65
CA LYS A 79 30.28 -1.76 3.07
C LYS A 79 30.88 -3.16 3.19
N ASN A 80 32.18 -3.23 3.48
CA ASN A 80 32.86 -4.45 3.92
C ASN A 80 32.18 -4.98 5.21
N ASN A 81 31.55 -6.14 5.13
CA ASN A 81 30.77 -6.72 6.21
C ASN A 81 31.68 -7.54 7.14
N LYS A 82 32.26 -6.91 8.17
CA LYS A 82 32.85 -7.63 9.30
C LYS A 82 31.78 -7.75 10.39
N GLY A 83 31.14 -8.91 10.43
CA GLY A 83 30.03 -9.19 11.32
C GLY A 83 30.35 -9.06 12.81
N LYS A 84 29.32 -8.82 13.61
CA LYS A 84 29.30 -9.24 15.01
C LYS A 84 28.01 -9.99 15.30
N LYS A 85 28.25 -11.16 15.87
CA LYS A 85 27.36 -12.29 16.05
C LYS A 85 26.24 -12.00 17.06
N LYS A 86 25.16 -12.74 16.87
CA LYS A 86 24.06 -13.06 17.79
C LYS A 86 24.43 -12.92 19.28
N ALA A 87 23.58 -12.26 20.05
CA ALA A 87 23.40 -12.54 21.47
C ALA A 87 21.99 -13.10 21.65
N ALA A 88 21.95 -14.40 21.94
CA ALA A 88 20.74 -15.15 22.22
C ALA A 88 20.25 -14.89 23.64
N LYS A 89 18.93 -14.79 23.75
CA LYS A 89 18.07 -15.12 24.89
C LYS A 89 18.74 -15.95 26.01
N LYS A 90 18.70 -15.42 27.24
CA LYS A 90 18.50 -16.17 28.47
C LYS A 90 17.52 -15.38 29.33
#